data_AF-A0A543PZR0-F1
#
_entry.id   AF-A0A543PZR0-F1
#
_cell.length_a   1.000
_cell.length_b   1.000
_cell.length_c   1.000
_cell.angle_alpha   90.00
_cell.angle_beta   90.00
_cell.angle_gamma   90.00
#
_symmetry.space_group_name_H-M   'P 1'
#
loop_
_entity.id
_entity.type
_entity.pdbx_description
1 polymer ?
#
loop_
_entity_poly.entity_id
_entity_poly.type
_entity_poly.pdbx_seq_one_letter_code
_entity_poly.pdbx_strand_id
1 'polypeptide(L)'
;MATRYYDRQVGDWRSSASCAVPGLFLISPEQASSCTELRNLLRHSEDQRLYCKDEEIILRLPVALLEEDARFGTVARVSHLIVQRDSPGRLIIIAEDNLLTTLQQDWIRGLQQNARGDLLQRILLNIIYSHERVARVLVDRLQELRMALKTSMSNREMRQIMALNRDLGELVIALREIGLILRDALRATPGDTSTYPLLDAALREQRRMEDVVNLVYERYLTVTNAYNGIIQNNAHTVMKVMTVWLALLMIPIAFIMPFHMNTFLPLEHWHYLWFGLIAYVFGVTLMFAIWARKRGFFTM
;
A
#
# COMPACT_ATOMS: atom_id res chain seq x y z
N MET A 1 -3.04 0.75 -39.05
CA MET A 1 -3.29 -0.41 -38.18
C MET A 1 -4.78 -0.45 -37.87
N ALA A 2 -5.42 -1.61 -37.94
CA ALA A 2 -6.86 -1.69 -37.68
C ALA A 2 -7.11 -1.72 -36.16
N THR A 3 -7.86 -0.76 -35.64
CA THR A 3 -8.25 -0.70 -34.23
C THR A 3 -9.40 -1.67 -33.99
N ARG A 4 -9.28 -2.49 -32.93
CA ARG A 4 -10.35 -3.39 -32.52
C ARG A 4 -11.36 -2.61 -31.69
N TYR A 5 -12.61 -2.66 -32.11
CA TYR A 5 -13.74 -2.08 -31.40
C TYR A 5 -14.81 -3.16 -31.20
N TYR A 6 -15.51 -3.08 -30.08
CA TYR A 6 -16.61 -3.95 -29.78
C TYR A 6 -17.89 -3.33 -30.33
N ASP A 7 -18.50 -4.01 -31.31
CA ASP A 7 -19.75 -3.60 -31.93
C ASP A 7 -20.93 -4.07 -31.07
N ARG A 8 -21.65 -3.12 -30.48
CA ARG A 8 -22.73 -3.39 -29.53
C ARG A 8 -23.97 -4.02 -30.19
N GLN A 9 -24.16 -3.83 -31.50
CA GLN A 9 -25.30 -4.44 -32.21
C GLN A 9 -25.06 -5.91 -32.55
N VAL A 10 -23.79 -6.28 -32.73
CA VAL A 10 -23.38 -7.62 -33.17
C VAL A 10 -22.87 -8.46 -32.00
N GLY A 11 -22.43 -7.83 -30.91
CA GLY A 11 -21.92 -8.52 -29.73
C GLY A 11 -20.51 -9.11 -29.92
N ASP A 12 -19.76 -8.63 -30.92
CA ASP A 12 -18.48 -9.18 -31.33
C ASP A 12 -17.42 -8.11 -31.62
N TRP A 13 -16.16 -8.52 -31.60
CA TRP A 13 -14.99 -7.69 -31.85
C TRP A 13 -14.78 -7.48 -33.35
N ARG A 14 -14.85 -6.23 -33.80
CA ARG A 14 -14.61 -5.83 -35.19
C ARG A 14 -13.35 -4.98 -35.29
N SER A 15 -12.68 -5.07 -36.43
CA SER A 15 -11.54 -4.22 -36.74
C SER A 15 -11.98 -3.08 -37.65
N SER A 16 -11.75 -1.83 -37.24
CA SER A 16 -11.98 -0.65 -38.07
C SER A 16 -10.65 0.01 -38.44
N ALA A 17 -10.57 0.57 -39.65
CA ALA A 17 -9.48 1.45 -40.05
C ALA A 17 -9.69 2.90 -39.58
N SER A 18 -10.90 3.25 -39.15
CA SER A 18 -11.29 4.57 -38.67
C SER A 18 -11.74 4.53 -37.20
N CYS A 19 -11.28 5.49 -36.41
CA CYS A 19 -11.63 5.66 -34.99
C CYS A 19 -12.99 6.38 -34.77
N ALA A 20 -13.75 6.63 -35.83
CA ALA A 20 -15.02 7.38 -35.80
C ALA A 20 -16.29 6.50 -35.72
N VAL A 21 -16.17 5.17 -35.67
CA VAL A 21 -17.31 4.25 -35.66
C VAL A 21 -17.99 4.25 -34.28
N PRO A 22 -19.33 4.19 -34.16
CA PRO A 22 -19.99 4.02 -32.86
C PRO A 22 -19.70 2.62 -32.28
N GLY A 23 -19.24 2.56 -31.02
CA GLY A 23 -18.84 1.33 -30.35
C GLY A 23 -17.98 1.56 -29.12
N LEU A 24 -17.57 0.45 -28.47
CA LEU A 24 -16.60 0.47 -27.38
C LEU A 24 -15.20 0.21 -27.94
N PHE A 25 -14.28 1.14 -27.76
CA PHE A 25 -12.90 0.99 -28.18
C PHE A 25 -12.00 0.69 -26.97
N LEU A 26 -11.20 -0.37 -27.07
CA LEU A 26 -10.13 -0.70 -26.12
C LEU A 26 -8.80 -0.55 -26.86
N ILE A 27 -8.05 0.50 -26.55
CA ILE A 27 -6.89 0.90 -27.34
C ILE A 27 -5.69 1.16 -26.41
N SER A 28 -4.50 0.71 -26.81
CA SER A 28 -3.26 1.02 -26.11
C SER A 28 -2.79 2.44 -26.42
N PRO A 29 -2.01 3.11 -25.56
CA PRO A 29 -1.52 4.47 -25.83
C PRO A 29 -0.72 4.57 -27.14
N GLU A 30 0.04 3.53 -27.50
CA GLU A 30 0.75 3.45 -28.78
C GLU A 30 -0.22 3.43 -29.97
N GLN A 31 -1.31 2.65 -29.88
CA GLN A 31 -2.34 2.59 -30.92
C GLN A 31 -3.16 3.88 -30.97
N ALA A 32 -3.43 4.53 -29.84
CA ALA A 32 -4.13 5.81 -29.77
C ALA A 32 -3.31 6.95 -30.40
N SER A 33 -1.97 6.91 -30.28
CA SER A 33 -1.08 7.88 -30.94
C SER A 33 -1.12 7.80 -32.48
N SER A 34 -1.49 6.64 -33.03
CA SER A 34 -1.60 6.41 -34.47
C SER A 34 -2.88 7.00 -35.11
N CYS A 35 -3.91 7.27 -34.29
CA CYS A 35 -5.16 7.91 -34.74
C CYS A 35 -5.10 9.42 -34.46
N THR A 36 -5.17 10.26 -35.50
CA THR A 36 -5.04 11.72 -35.38
C THR A 36 -6.05 12.35 -34.42
N GLU A 37 -7.29 11.86 -34.40
CA GLU A 37 -8.35 12.31 -33.47
C GLU A 37 -8.00 11.99 -32.01
N LEU A 38 -7.60 10.75 -31.73
CA LEU A 38 -7.23 10.27 -30.39
C LEU A 38 -5.93 10.87 -29.88
N ARG A 39 -4.99 11.20 -30.77
CA ARG A 39 -3.72 11.82 -30.40
C ARG A 39 -3.91 13.22 -29.81
N ASN A 40 -4.85 14.01 -30.34
CA ASN A 40 -5.15 15.33 -29.78
C ASN A 40 -5.81 15.20 -28.40
N LEU A 41 -6.64 14.18 -28.20
CA LEU A 41 -7.27 13.86 -26.92
C LEU A 41 -6.25 13.44 -25.85
N LEU A 42 -5.29 12.58 -26.22
CA LEU A 42 -4.19 12.18 -25.33
C LEU A 42 -3.42 13.39 -24.80
N ARG A 43 -3.05 14.33 -25.67
CA ARG A 43 -2.36 15.57 -25.28
C ARG A 43 -3.15 16.41 -24.27
N HIS A 44 -4.46 16.56 -24.46
CA HIS A 44 -5.29 17.31 -23.50
C HIS A 44 -5.45 16.55 -22.17
N SER A 45 -5.50 15.22 -22.21
CA SER A 45 -5.61 14.36 -21.01
C SER A 45 -4.31 14.20 -20.22
N GLU A 46 -3.15 14.44 -20.84
CA GLU A 46 -1.86 14.49 -20.16
C GLU A 46 -1.82 15.69 -19.19
N ASP A 47 -2.34 16.84 -19.62
CA ASP A 47 -2.36 18.08 -18.83
C ASP A 47 -3.57 18.19 -17.88
N GLN A 48 -4.70 17.55 -18.20
CA GLN A 48 -5.96 17.68 -17.43
C GLN A 48 -6.56 16.32 -17.06
N ARG A 49 -6.86 16.13 -15.76
CA ARG A 49 -7.49 14.91 -15.22
C ARG A 49 -8.97 14.77 -15.58
N LEU A 50 -9.61 15.89 -15.95
CA LEU A 50 -11.01 16.01 -16.32
C LEU A 50 -11.13 17.01 -17.46
N TYR A 51 -11.84 16.65 -18.53
CA TYR A 51 -12.26 17.57 -19.57
C TYR A 51 -13.74 17.36 -19.85
N CYS A 52 -14.54 18.41 -19.66
CA CYS A 52 -15.97 18.41 -19.97
C CYS A 52 -16.26 19.58 -20.91
N LYS A 53 -16.74 19.29 -22.11
CA LYS A 53 -17.21 20.31 -23.06
C LYS A 53 -18.44 19.79 -23.79
N ASP A 54 -19.55 20.52 -23.66
CA ASP A 54 -20.86 20.18 -24.22
C ASP A 54 -21.34 18.78 -23.77
N GLU A 55 -21.23 17.76 -24.63
CA GLU A 55 -21.54 16.35 -24.31
C GLU A 55 -20.31 15.44 -24.20
N GLU A 56 -19.11 15.95 -24.51
CA GLU A 56 -17.88 15.19 -24.40
C GLU A 56 -17.35 15.22 -22.96
N ILE A 57 -17.20 14.04 -22.37
CA ILE A 57 -16.61 13.87 -21.04
C ILE A 57 -15.40 12.94 -21.17
N ILE A 58 -14.23 13.45 -20.77
CA ILE A 58 -12.98 12.70 -20.67
C ILE A 58 -12.60 12.60 -19.19
N LEU A 59 -12.50 11.37 -18.70
CA LEU A 59 -12.15 11.06 -17.31
C LEU A 59 -10.86 10.25 -17.29
N ARG A 60 -9.84 10.74 -16.59
CA ARG A 60 -8.61 9.96 -16.34
C ARG A 60 -8.67 9.37 -14.94
N LEU A 61 -9.06 8.11 -14.84
CA LEU A 61 -9.32 7.46 -13.55
C LEU A 61 -8.20 6.49 -13.19
N PRO A 62 -7.66 6.52 -11.96
CA PRO A 62 -6.77 5.46 -11.51
C PRO A 62 -7.53 4.13 -11.42
N VAL A 63 -6.85 3.03 -11.72
CA VAL A 63 -7.34 1.65 -11.69
C VAL A 63 -6.33 0.82 -10.92
N ALA A 64 -6.81 0.02 -9.96
CA ALA A 64 -5.97 -0.82 -9.13
C ALA A 64 -5.80 -2.22 -9.73
N LEU A 65 -4.57 -2.74 -9.66
CA LEU A 65 -4.18 -4.06 -10.14
C LEU A 65 -3.30 -4.76 -9.14
N LEU A 66 -3.29 -6.08 -9.23
CA LEU A 66 -2.36 -6.94 -8.52
C LEU A 66 -1.26 -7.35 -9.49
N GLU A 67 -0.02 -7.20 -9.05
CA GLU A 67 1.15 -7.74 -9.73
C GLU A 67 1.99 -8.59 -8.79
N GLU A 68 2.77 -9.52 -9.32
CA GLU A 68 3.75 -10.28 -8.54
C GLU A 68 5.12 -9.59 -8.55
N ASP A 69 5.56 -9.11 -7.38
CA ASP A 69 6.90 -8.61 -7.12
C ASP A 69 7.79 -9.72 -6.53
N ALA A 70 9.01 -9.86 -7.05
CA ALA A 70 9.94 -10.91 -6.63
C ALA A 70 10.39 -10.82 -5.16
N ARG A 71 10.32 -9.63 -4.54
CA ARG A 71 10.76 -9.37 -3.15
C ARG A 71 9.60 -9.41 -2.17
N PHE A 72 8.44 -8.92 -2.57
CA PHE A 72 7.29 -8.72 -1.69
C PHE A 72 6.11 -9.66 -1.97
N GLY A 73 6.13 -10.40 -3.09
CA GLY A 73 5.00 -11.20 -3.56
C GLY A 73 3.96 -10.31 -4.22
N THR A 74 2.67 -10.54 -3.95
CA THR A 74 1.60 -9.74 -4.54
C THR A 74 1.63 -8.29 -4.05
N VAL A 75 1.76 -7.34 -4.98
CA VAL A 75 1.77 -5.88 -4.75
C VAL A 75 0.63 -5.21 -5.49
N ALA A 76 0.15 -4.08 -4.98
CA ALA A 76 -0.81 -3.26 -5.71
C ALA A 76 -0.09 -2.29 -6.65
N ARG A 77 -0.63 -2.12 -7.86
CA ARG A 77 -0.25 -1.03 -8.77
C ARG A 77 -1.47 -0.23 -9.18
N VAL A 78 -1.28 1.06 -9.30
CA VAL A 78 -2.29 2.00 -9.81
C VAL A 78 -1.86 2.46 -11.19
N SER A 79 -2.70 2.23 -12.19
CA SER A 79 -2.52 2.75 -13.54
C SER A 79 -3.70 3.62 -13.95
N HIS A 80 -3.61 4.34 -15.06
CA HIS A 80 -4.64 5.29 -15.47
C HIS A 80 -5.45 4.77 -16.65
N LEU A 81 -6.77 4.92 -16.54
CA LEU A 81 -7.71 4.58 -17.57
C LEU A 81 -8.43 5.85 -18.01
N ILE A 82 -8.32 6.17 -19.30
CA ILE A 82 -9.01 7.33 -19.89
C ILE A 82 -10.33 6.83 -20.46
N VAL A 83 -11.45 7.35 -19.94
CA VAL A 83 -12.79 7.12 -20.48
C VAL A 83 -13.24 8.37 -21.22
N GLN A 84 -13.54 8.24 -22.51
CA GLN A 84 -14.20 9.28 -23.29
C GLN A 84 -15.60 8.83 -23.70
N ARG A 85 -16.61 9.63 -23.37
CA ARG A 85 -17.95 9.52 -23.94
C ARG A 85 -18.15 10.62 -24.96
N ASP A 86 -18.55 10.23 -26.17
CA ASP A 86 -19.08 11.13 -27.19
C ASP A 86 -20.46 10.63 -27.62
N SER A 87 -21.39 11.57 -27.79
CA SER A 87 -22.82 11.37 -28.03
C SER A 87 -23.13 10.36 -29.15
N PRO A 88 -24.22 9.56 -29.10
CA PRO A 88 -24.79 8.79 -27.99
C PRO A 88 -24.27 7.32 -27.97
N GLY A 89 -23.20 7.00 -28.70
CA GLY A 89 -22.80 5.60 -28.95
C GLY A 89 -21.32 5.28 -28.88
N ARG A 90 -20.45 6.27 -28.63
CA ARG A 90 -18.99 6.09 -28.65
C ARG A 90 -18.41 6.15 -27.25
N LEU A 91 -17.77 5.07 -26.83
CA LEU A 91 -17.05 4.97 -25.56
C LEU A 91 -15.63 4.48 -25.83
N ILE A 92 -14.64 5.32 -25.51
CA ILE A 92 -13.24 5.00 -25.77
C ILE A 92 -12.54 4.82 -24.43
N ILE A 93 -11.86 3.69 -24.30
CA ILE A 93 -11.03 3.34 -23.15
C ILE A 93 -9.59 3.22 -23.62
N ILE A 94 -8.72 4.04 -23.03
CA ILE A 94 -7.28 3.97 -23.25
C ILE A 94 -6.61 3.49 -21.98
N ALA A 95 -5.83 2.41 -22.09
CA ALA A 95 -5.13 1.78 -20.97
C ALA A 95 -3.86 1.05 -21.48
N GLU A 96 -2.90 0.79 -20.60
CA GLU A 96 -1.71 -0.04 -20.86
C GLU A 96 -2.08 -1.49 -21.25
N ASP A 97 -1.22 -2.20 -21.97
CA ASP A 97 -1.54 -3.53 -22.52
C ASP A 97 -1.83 -4.60 -21.45
N ASN A 98 -1.15 -4.53 -20.29
CA ASN A 98 -1.42 -5.40 -19.13
C ASN A 98 -2.83 -5.18 -18.55
N LEU A 99 -3.29 -3.93 -18.55
CA LEU A 99 -4.66 -3.58 -18.19
C LEU A 99 -5.60 -4.11 -19.24
N LEU A 100 -5.37 -3.80 -20.51
CA LEU A 100 -6.29 -4.15 -21.60
C LEU A 100 -6.59 -5.64 -21.65
N THR A 101 -5.59 -6.50 -21.43
CA THR A 101 -5.79 -7.96 -21.36
C THR A 101 -6.66 -8.38 -20.17
N THR A 102 -6.41 -7.81 -18.99
CA THR A 102 -7.21 -8.03 -17.77
C THR A 102 -8.64 -7.52 -17.93
N LEU A 103 -8.80 -6.31 -18.48
CA LEU A 103 -10.08 -5.68 -18.81
C LEU A 103 -10.85 -6.54 -19.83
N GLN A 104 -10.17 -7.10 -20.82
CA GLN A 104 -10.81 -7.90 -21.85
C GLN A 104 -11.40 -9.20 -21.29
N GLN A 105 -10.70 -9.86 -20.37
CA GLN A 105 -11.14 -11.13 -19.80
C GLN A 105 -12.23 -10.96 -18.74
N ASP A 106 -12.05 -10.02 -17.81
CA ASP A 106 -12.93 -9.85 -16.65
C ASP A 106 -14.13 -8.93 -16.94
N TRP A 107 -13.91 -7.81 -17.65
CA TRP A 107 -14.93 -6.77 -17.77
C TRP A 107 -15.93 -7.11 -18.89
N ILE A 108 -15.45 -7.53 -20.06
CA ILE A 108 -16.29 -7.71 -21.26
C ILE A 108 -17.31 -8.84 -21.07
N ARG A 109 -16.92 -9.96 -20.46
CA ARG A 109 -17.84 -11.09 -20.22
C ARG A 109 -19.04 -10.66 -19.36
N GLY A 110 -18.82 -9.78 -18.38
CA GLY A 110 -19.88 -9.22 -17.55
C GLY A 110 -20.74 -8.17 -18.26
N LEU A 111 -20.18 -7.45 -19.23
CA LEU A 111 -20.90 -6.46 -20.06
C LEU A 111 -21.83 -7.11 -21.10
N GLN A 112 -21.53 -8.34 -21.55
CA GLN A 112 -22.32 -9.08 -22.54
C GLN A 112 -23.69 -9.57 -22.03
N GLN A 113 -23.83 -9.87 -20.73
CA GLN A 113 -25.01 -10.60 -20.24
C GLN A 113 -26.24 -9.72 -19.90
N ASN A 114 -26.16 -8.39 -19.94
CA ASN A 114 -27.30 -7.51 -19.60
C ASN A 114 -27.35 -6.26 -20.47
N ALA A 115 -28.29 -6.22 -21.42
CA ALA A 115 -28.23 -5.33 -22.59
C ALA A 115 -28.70 -3.87 -22.40
N ARG A 116 -29.30 -3.47 -21.28
CA ARG A 116 -29.89 -2.11 -21.15
C ARG A 116 -29.63 -1.50 -19.76
N GLY A 117 -28.83 -0.42 -19.72
CA GLY A 117 -28.45 0.32 -18.52
C GLY A 117 -26.96 0.70 -18.54
N ASP A 118 -26.68 1.86 -19.16
CA ASP A 118 -25.42 2.54 -19.52
C ASP A 118 -24.04 1.88 -19.22
N LEU A 119 -23.25 1.66 -20.28
CA LEU A 119 -21.90 1.07 -20.23
C LEU A 119 -20.93 1.92 -19.38
N LEU A 120 -21.08 3.25 -19.44
CA LEU A 120 -20.25 4.18 -18.68
C LEU A 120 -20.34 3.90 -17.17
N GLN A 121 -21.56 3.74 -16.64
CA GLN A 121 -21.77 3.44 -15.23
C GLN A 121 -21.10 2.13 -14.83
N ARG A 122 -21.21 1.09 -15.67
CA ARG A 122 -20.60 -0.22 -15.39
C ARG A 122 -19.08 -0.12 -15.35
N ILE A 123 -18.48 0.62 -16.27
CA ILE A 123 -17.03 0.86 -16.27
C ILE A 123 -16.61 1.61 -15.02
N LEU A 124 -17.29 2.70 -14.67
CA LEU A 124 -17.01 3.46 -13.44
C LEU A 124 -17.10 2.59 -12.19
N LEU A 125 -18.18 1.80 -12.05
CA LEU A 125 -18.35 0.88 -10.93
C LEU A 125 -17.26 -0.19 -10.90
N ASN A 126 -16.87 -0.72 -12.04
CA ASN A 126 -15.83 -1.75 -12.10
C ASN A 126 -14.44 -1.20 -11.76
N ILE A 127 -14.15 0.05 -12.13
CA ILE A 127 -12.95 0.77 -11.66
C ILE A 127 -12.98 0.87 -10.13
N ILE A 128 -14.11 1.29 -9.55
CA ILE A 128 -14.26 1.39 -8.09
C ILE A 128 -14.08 0.00 -7.42
N TYR A 129 -14.75 -1.03 -7.92
CA TYR A 129 -14.65 -2.40 -7.39
C TYR A 129 -13.28 -3.04 -7.61
N SER A 130 -12.49 -2.60 -8.59
CA SER A 130 -11.11 -3.07 -8.74
C SER A 130 -10.28 -2.72 -7.51
N HIS A 131 -10.43 -1.51 -6.96
CA HIS A 131 -9.73 -1.08 -5.74
C HIS A 131 -10.14 -1.91 -4.53
N GLU A 132 -11.43 -2.22 -4.39
CA GLU A 132 -11.91 -3.10 -3.33
C GLU A 132 -11.33 -4.51 -3.45
N ARG A 133 -11.30 -5.08 -4.66
CA ARG A 133 -10.75 -6.41 -4.92
C ARG A 133 -9.26 -6.48 -4.55
N VAL A 134 -8.48 -5.50 -4.99
CA VAL A 134 -7.05 -5.40 -4.65
C VAL A 134 -6.86 -5.21 -3.14
N ALA A 135 -7.63 -4.32 -2.52
CA ALA A 135 -7.58 -4.10 -1.07
C ALA A 135 -7.88 -5.39 -0.29
N ARG A 136 -8.86 -6.20 -0.72
CA ARG A 136 -9.19 -7.48 -0.08
C ARG A 136 -8.01 -8.45 -0.10
N VAL A 137 -7.35 -8.60 -1.25
CA VAL A 137 -6.18 -9.48 -1.38
C VAL A 137 -5.02 -9.01 -0.49
N LEU A 138 -4.76 -7.70 -0.44
CA LEU A 138 -3.75 -7.12 0.47
C LEU A 138 -4.09 -7.40 1.94
N VAL A 139 -5.36 -7.27 2.32
CA VAL A 139 -5.84 -7.50 3.68
C VAL A 139 -5.70 -8.95 4.11
N ASP A 140 -6.06 -9.89 3.23
CA ASP A 140 -5.91 -11.32 3.49
C ASP A 140 -4.43 -11.66 3.72
N ARG A 141 -3.54 -11.08 2.88
CA ARG A 141 -2.10 -11.27 3.04
C ARG A 141 -1.53 -10.64 4.31
N LEU A 142 -2.00 -9.45 4.68
CA LEU A 142 -1.66 -8.80 5.95
C LEU A 142 -2.09 -9.65 7.15
N GLN A 143 -3.25 -10.30 7.07
CA GLN A 143 -3.75 -11.20 8.11
C GLN A 143 -2.87 -12.45 8.25
N GLU A 144 -2.46 -13.06 7.14
CA GLU A 144 -1.52 -14.21 7.13
C GLU A 144 -0.18 -13.83 7.77
N LEU A 145 0.43 -12.73 7.33
CA LEU A 145 1.71 -12.26 7.86
C LEU A 145 1.61 -11.91 9.34
N ARG A 146 0.50 -11.34 9.79
CA ARG A 146 0.26 -11.05 11.20
C ARG A 146 0.20 -12.34 12.04
N MET A 147 -0.40 -13.40 11.51
CA MET A 147 -0.44 -14.69 12.21
C MET A 147 0.96 -15.33 12.26
N ALA A 148 1.74 -15.25 11.19
CA ALA A 148 3.13 -15.69 11.16
C ALA A 148 4.03 -14.90 12.13
N LEU A 149 3.80 -13.59 12.28
CA LEU A 149 4.51 -12.73 13.24
C LEU A 149 4.21 -13.07 14.70
N LYS A 150 2.99 -13.54 15.01
CA LYS A 150 2.67 -14.03 16.37
C LYS A 150 3.48 -15.27 16.74
N THR A 151 3.84 -16.10 15.76
CA THR A 151 4.61 -17.33 15.97
C THR A 151 6.12 -17.10 15.89
N SER A 152 6.59 -16.18 15.04
CA SER A 152 8.00 -15.84 14.89
C SER A 152 8.15 -14.34 14.58
N MET A 153 8.75 -13.58 15.49
CA MET A 153 9.06 -12.15 15.26
C MET A 153 10.26 -11.98 14.32
N SER A 154 10.09 -12.32 13.04
CA SER A 154 11.13 -12.16 12.03
C SER A 154 11.01 -10.82 11.30
N ASN A 155 12.18 -10.27 10.95
CA ASN A 155 12.31 -8.99 10.25
C ASN A 155 11.74 -9.04 8.82
N ARG A 156 11.60 -10.23 8.22
CA ARG A 156 11.11 -10.38 6.85
C ARG A 156 9.61 -10.05 6.76
N GLU A 157 8.82 -10.64 7.64
CA GLU A 157 7.37 -10.46 7.72
C GLU A 157 7.05 -9.00 8.06
N MET A 158 7.84 -8.38 8.95
CA MET A 158 7.67 -6.95 9.26
C MET A 158 7.86 -6.06 8.04
N ARG A 159 8.91 -6.30 7.24
CA ARG A 159 9.13 -5.54 5.99
C ARG A 159 7.99 -5.74 4.99
N GLN A 160 7.45 -6.95 4.90
CA GLN A 160 6.31 -7.24 4.03
C GLN A 160 5.04 -6.54 4.52
N ILE A 161 4.76 -6.51 5.83
CA ILE A 161 3.65 -5.74 6.40
C ILE A 161 3.79 -4.25 6.11
N MET A 162 5.01 -3.69 6.23
CA MET A 162 5.24 -2.27 5.90
C MET A 162 4.96 -1.99 4.42
N ALA A 163 5.40 -2.87 3.51
CA ALA A 163 5.14 -2.74 2.08
C ALA A 163 3.65 -2.82 1.75
N LEU A 164 2.94 -3.84 2.26
CA LEU A 164 1.49 -3.99 2.01
C LEU A 164 0.66 -2.84 2.60
N ASN A 165 1.07 -2.26 3.73
CA ASN A 165 0.41 -1.08 4.28
C ASN A 165 0.63 0.16 3.41
N ARG A 166 1.83 0.32 2.83
CA ARG A 166 2.10 1.39 1.87
C ARG A 166 1.20 1.24 0.64
N ASP A 167 1.13 0.05 0.08
CA ASP A 167 0.29 -0.27 -1.08
C ASP A 167 -1.19 0.01 -0.80
N LEU A 168 -1.68 -0.38 0.39
CA LEU A 168 -3.04 -0.08 0.83
C LEU A 168 -3.29 1.44 0.96
N GLY A 169 -2.30 2.20 1.44
CA GLY A 169 -2.36 3.66 1.49
C GLY A 169 -2.42 4.30 0.09
N GLU A 170 -1.66 3.77 -0.87
CA GLU A 170 -1.71 4.21 -2.27
C GLU A 170 -3.12 3.96 -2.88
N LEU A 171 -3.80 2.87 -2.52
CA LEU A 171 -5.19 2.63 -2.91
C LEU A 171 -6.18 3.65 -2.32
N VAL A 172 -6.01 4.05 -1.06
CA VAL A 172 -6.85 5.09 -0.44
C VAL A 172 -6.68 6.41 -1.18
N ILE A 173 -5.44 6.78 -1.53
CA ILE A 173 -5.15 8.00 -2.30
C ILE A 173 -5.83 7.94 -3.68
N ALA A 174 -5.71 6.81 -4.38
CA ALA A 174 -6.34 6.60 -5.68
C ALA A 174 -7.87 6.66 -5.62
N LEU A 175 -8.49 6.04 -4.62
CA LEU A 175 -9.94 6.12 -4.40
C LEU A 175 -10.41 7.55 -4.14
N ARG A 176 -9.65 8.31 -3.34
CA ARG A 176 -9.94 9.72 -3.09
C ARG A 176 -9.82 10.57 -4.35
N GLU A 177 -8.82 10.28 -5.18
CA GLU A 177 -8.67 10.91 -6.50
C GLU A 177 -9.88 10.64 -7.41
N ILE A 178 -10.35 9.39 -7.48
CA ILE A 178 -11.58 9.04 -8.23
C ILE A 178 -12.77 9.86 -7.73
N GLY A 179 -12.92 10.01 -6.41
CA GLY A 179 -14.00 10.80 -5.80
C GLY A 179 -13.95 12.30 -6.14
N LEU A 180 -12.74 12.87 -6.28
CA LEU A 180 -12.57 14.25 -6.72
C LEU A 180 -12.95 14.40 -8.20
N ILE A 181 -12.45 13.52 -9.06
CA ILE A 181 -12.72 13.54 -10.51
C ILE A 181 -14.22 13.37 -10.78
N LEU A 182 -14.88 12.41 -10.12
CA LEU A 182 -16.33 12.19 -10.23
C LEU A 182 -17.13 13.40 -9.76
N ARG A 183 -16.70 14.07 -8.69
CA ARG A 183 -17.37 15.26 -8.15
C ARG A 183 -17.27 16.44 -9.10
N ASP A 184 -16.09 16.67 -9.67
CA ASP A 184 -15.88 17.75 -10.64
C ASP A 184 -16.61 17.45 -11.95
N ALA A 185 -16.63 16.18 -12.39
CA ALA A 185 -17.42 15.74 -13.55
C ALA A 185 -18.93 15.95 -13.33
N LEU A 186 -19.44 15.63 -12.14
CA LEU A 186 -20.85 15.84 -11.79
C LEU A 186 -21.23 17.33 -11.76
N ARG A 187 -20.31 18.20 -11.33
CA ARG A 187 -20.51 19.67 -11.35
C ARG A 187 -20.52 20.24 -12.77
N ALA A 188 -19.69 19.70 -13.65
CA ALA A 188 -19.61 20.12 -15.04
C ALA A 188 -20.75 19.57 -15.91
N THR A 189 -21.41 18.49 -15.48
CA THR A 189 -22.50 17.86 -16.22
C THR A 189 -23.85 18.50 -15.84
N PRO A 190 -24.63 19.04 -16.79
CA PRO A 190 -25.97 19.55 -16.52
C PRO A 190 -26.89 18.47 -15.96
N GLY A 191 -27.71 18.81 -14.96
CA GLY A 191 -28.60 17.86 -14.25
C GLY A 191 -29.65 17.18 -15.12
N ASP A 192 -29.98 17.75 -16.28
CA ASP A 192 -30.98 17.22 -17.22
C ASP A 192 -30.40 16.14 -18.17
N THR A 193 -29.10 15.89 -18.09
CA THR A 193 -28.41 14.91 -18.96
C THR A 193 -28.61 13.49 -18.43
N SER A 194 -28.81 12.52 -19.34
CA SER A 194 -28.84 11.08 -18.98
C SER A 194 -27.59 10.60 -18.23
N THR A 195 -26.47 11.32 -18.35
CA THR A 195 -25.19 11.05 -17.69
C THR A 195 -25.19 11.37 -16.19
N TYR A 196 -25.95 12.38 -15.77
CA TYR A 196 -25.96 12.88 -14.39
C TYR A 196 -26.27 11.78 -13.35
N PRO A 197 -27.38 11.01 -13.47
CA PRO A 197 -27.69 9.96 -12.49
C PRO A 197 -26.64 8.83 -12.44
N LEU A 198 -25.88 8.63 -13.52
CA LEU A 198 -24.84 7.60 -13.59
C LEU A 198 -23.59 8.02 -12.80
N LEU A 199 -23.16 9.27 -12.97
CA LEU A 199 -22.04 9.85 -12.23
C LEU A 199 -22.37 9.96 -10.74
N ASP A 200 -23.60 10.36 -10.41
CA ASP A 200 -24.07 10.45 -9.03
C ASP A 200 -24.12 9.07 -8.34
N ALA A 201 -24.58 8.04 -9.05
CA ALA A 201 -24.52 6.66 -8.55
C ALA A 201 -23.08 6.17 -8.33
N ALA A 202 -22.17 6.44 -9.29
CA ALA A 202 -20.76 6.08 -9.16
C ALA A 202 -20.07 6.84 -8.01
N LEU A 203 -20.38 8.13 -7.82
CA LEU A 203 -19.85 8.94 -6.72
C LEU A 203 -20.31 8.42 -5.35
N ARG A 204 -21.57 7.99 -5.22
CA ARG A 204 -22.05 7.35 -3.98
C ARG A 204 -21.30 6.06 -3.68
N GLU A 205 -21.11 5.20 -4.68
CA GLU A 205 -20.41 3.93 -4.48
C GLU A 205 -18.93 4.16 -4.18
N GLN A 206 -18.28 5.13 -4.84
CA GLN A 206 -16.90 5.52 -4.55
C GLN A 206 -16.76 5.94 -3.08
N ARG A 207 -17.64 6.82 -2.56
CA ARG A 207 -17.58 7.27 -1.16
C ARG A 207 -17.70 6.11 -0.18
N ARG A 208 -18.64 5.20 -0.43
CA ARG A 208 -18.82 4.00 0.37
C ARG A 208 -17.53 3.16 0.40
N MET A 209 -16.88 2.97 -0.75
CA MET A 209 -15.65 2.19 -0.83
C MET A 209 -14.46 2.90 -0.20
N GLU A 210 -14.35 4.23 -0.35
CA GLU A 210 -13.35 5.04 0.34
C GLU A 210 -13.45 4.88 1.86
N ASP A 211 -14.65 4.95 2.44
CA ASP A 211 -14.88 4.76 3.87
C ASP A 211 -14.44 3.37 4.35
N VAL A 212 -14.81 2.32 3.61
CA VAL A 212 -14.45 0.93 3.95
C VAL A 212 -12.94 0.71 3.88
N VAL A 213 -12.30 1.12 2.79
CA VAL A 213 -10.85 0.92 2.60
C VAL A 213 -10.05 1.77 3.58
N ASN A 214 -10.48 3.00 3.87
CA ASN A 214 -9.81 3.86 4.85
C ASN A 214 -9.88 3.28 6.28
N LEU A 215 -11.04 2.77 6.69
CA LEU A 215 -11.18 2.09 7.99
C LEU A 215 -10.22 0.90 8.13
N VAL A 216 -10.09 0.11 7.07
CA VAL A 216 -9.16 -1.02 7.02
C VAL A 216 -7.71 -0.55 7.07
N TYR A 217 -7.36 0.48 6.31
CA TYR A 217 -6.03 1.08 6.30
C TYR A 217 -5.62 1.60 7.69
N GLU A 218 -6.48 2.36 8.36
CA GLU A 218 -6.24 2.86 9.73
C GLU A 218 -6.02 1.72 10.74
N ARG A 219 -6.79 0.63 10.61
CA ARG A 219 -6.65 -0.56 11.45
C ARG A 219 -5.26 -1.19 11.32
N TYR A 220 -4.74 -1.33 10.10
CA TYR A 220 -3.44 -1.98 9.85
C TYR A 220 -2.24 -1.03 10.05
N LEU A 221 -2.42 0.27 9.85
CA LEU A 221 -1.46 1.30 10.27
C LEU A 221 -1.19 1.25 11.79
N THR A 222 -2.26 1.19 12.58
CA THR A 222 -2.18 1.13 14.05
C THR A 222 -1.35 -0.07 14.51
N VAL A 223 -1.52 -1.21 13.84
CA VAL A 223 -0.76 -2.44 14.09
C VAL A 223 0.73 -2.24 13.79
N THR A 224 1.08 -1.58 12.68
CA THR A 224 2.47 -1.26 12.32
C THR A 224 3.14 -0.36 13.35
N ASN A 225 2.43 0.66 13.84
CA ASN A 225 2.94 1.55 14.89
C ASN A 225 3.18 0.81 16.22
N ALA A 226 2.27 -0.10 16.59
CA ALA A 226 2.46 -0.95 17.77
C ALA A 226 3.70 -1.85 17.64
N TYR A 227 4.00 -2.36 16.44
CA TYR A 227 5.21 -3.15 16.19
C TYR A 227 6.50 -2.34 16.31
N ASN A 228 6.53 -1.09 15.82
CA ASN A 228 7.68 -0.21 16.06
C ASN A 228 7.96 -0.05 17.57
N GLY A 229 6.90 0.03 18.38
CA GLY A 229 6.99 0.00 19.84
C GLY A 229 7.60 -1.29 20.40
N ILE A 230 7.21 -2.46 19.87
CA ILE A 230 7.80 -3.75 20.28
C ILE A 230 9.29 -3.84 19.92
N ILE A 231 9.67 -3.41 18.72
CA ILE A 231 11.08 -3.39 18.29
C ILE A 231 11.91 -2.49 19.20
N GLN A 232 11.43 -1.29 19.50
CA GLN A 232 12.10 -0.37 20.42
C GLN A 232 12.20 -0.94 21.83
N ASN A 233 11.15 -1.62 22.31
CA ASN A 233 11.18 -2.28 23.61
C ASN A 233 12.21 -3.41 23.65
N ASN A 234 12.34 -4.19 22.57
CA ASN A 234 13.35 -5.24 22.45
C ASN A 234 14.77 -4.65 22.45
N ALA A 235 15.02 -3.59 21.68
CA ALA A 235 16.31 -2.90 21.66
C ALA A 235 16.69 -2.35 23.05
N HIS A 236 15.74 -1.74 23.75
CA HIS A 236 15.95 -1.25 25.10
C HIS A 236 16.20 -2.38 26.10
N THR A 237 15.55 -3.54 25.92
CA THR A 237 15.79 -4.74 26.73
C THR A 237 17.21 -5.27 26.52
N VAL A 238 17.68 -5.36 25.27
CA VAL A 238 19.06 -5.76 24.96
C VAL A 238 20.07 -4.78 25.57
N MET A 239 19.85 -3.46 25.44
CA MET A 239 20.72 -2.44 26.04
C MET A 239 20.81 -2.56 27.56
N LYS A 240 19.68 -2.82 28.24
CA LYS A 240 19.66 -3.05 29.69
C LYS A 240 20.51 -4.26 30.06
N VAL A 241 20.38 -5.37 29.34
CA VAL A 241 21.15 -6.60 29.59
C VAL A 241 22.64 -6.35 29.38
N MET A 242 23.04 -5.73 28.26
CA MET A 242 24.44 -5.41 27.98
C MET A 242 25.03 -4.46 29.05
N THR A 243 24.29 -3.44 29.46
CA THR A 243 24.74 -2.48 30.47
C THR A 243 24.94 -3.14 31.83
N VAL A 244 24.03 -4.05 32.23
CA VAL A 244 24.16 -4.78 33.50
C VAL A 244 25.37 -5.71 33.49
N TRP A 245 25.62 -6.42 32.38
CA TRP A 245 26.83 -7.23 32.23
C TRP A 245 28.11 -6.40 32.28
N LEU A 246 28.12 -5.25 31.60
CA LEU A 246 29.26 -4.34 31.64
C LEU A 246 29.50 -3.81 33.06
N ALA A 247 28.46 -3.39 33.76
CA ALA A 247 28.56 -2.92 35.15
C ALA A 247 29.06 -4.04 36.09
N LEU A 248 28.59 -5.27 35.90
CA LEU A 248 29.03 -6.43 36.67
C LEU A 248 30.53 -6.72 36.46
N LEU A 249 31.02 -6.58 35.22
CA LEU A 249 32.45 -6.76 34.89
C LEU A 249 33.32 -5.59 35.38
N MET A 250 32.79 -4.37 35.42
CA MET A 250 33.55 -3.20 35.84
C MET A 250 33.90 -3.20 37.34
N ILE A 251 33.06 -3.79 38.20
CA ILE A 251 33.32 -3.90 39.65
C ILE A 251 34.66 -4.60 39.96
N PRO A 252 34.93 -5.83 39.49
CA PRO A 252 36.21 -6.49 39.73
C PRO A 252 37.37 -5.80 38.99
N ILE A 253 37.15 -5.29 37.78
CA ILE A 253 38.19 -4.59 37.02
C ILE A 253 38.66 -3.32 37.76
N ALA A 254 37.73 -2.48 38.21
CA ALA A 254 38.04 -1.25 38.95
C ALA A 254 38.83 -1.53 40.23
N PHE A 255 38.62 -2.70 40.83
CA PHE A 255 39.33 -3.12 42.01
C PHE A 255 40.73 -3.68 41.74
N ILE A 256 40.92 -4.32 40.59
CA ILE A 256 42.20 -4.89 40.15
C ILE A 256 43.15 -3.79 39.63
N MET A 257 42.62 -2.71 39.04
CA MET A 257 43.43 -1.65 38.42
C MET A 257 44.49 -1.02 39.37
N PRO A 258 44.18 -0.64 40.62
CA PRO A 258 45.17 -0.06 41.53
C PRO A 258 46.34 -1.00 41.85
N PHE A 259 46.12 -2.32 41.85
CA PHE A 259 47.19 -3.32 42.07
C PHE A 259 48.12 -3.47 40.87
N HIS A 260 47.66 -3.09 39.68
CA HIS A 260 48.49 -3.04 38.47
C HIS A 260 49.25 -1.72 38.35
N MET A 261 48.89 -0.72 39.14
CA MET A 261 49.60 0.54 39.24
C MET A 261 50.65 0.39 40.35
N ASN A 262 51.91 0.70 40.05
CA ASN A 262 53.02 0.62 41.02
C ASN A 262 52.93 1.76 42.06
N THR A 263 51.82 1.80 42.79
CA THR A 263 51.45 2.79 43.79
C THR A 263 51.42 2.14 45.15
N PHE A 264 51.94 2.83 46.16
CA PHE A 264 51.93 2.34 47.55
C PHE A 264 50.49 2.21 48.04
N LEU A 265 50.06 0.99 48.35
CA LEU A 265 48.73 0.73 48.89
C LEU A 265 48.74 0.86 50.43
N PRO A 266 47.75 1.52 51.04
CA PRO A 266 47.58 1.47 52.48
C PRO A 266 47.34 0.02 52.92
N LEU A 267 47.99 -0.41 54.01
CA LEU A 267 47.93 -1.75 54.62
C LEU A 267 48.66 -2.91 53.89
N GLU A 268 49.58 -2.62 52.96
CA GLU A 268 50.36 -3.64 52.21
C GLU A 268 51.08 -4.69 53.09
N HIS A 269 51.49 -4.29 54.30
CA HIS A 269 52.19 -5.10 55.29
C HIS A 269 51.34 -6.23 55.93
N TRP A 270 50.02 -6.23 55.73
CA TRP A 270 49.11 -7.18 56.39
C TRP A 270 48.87 -8.42 55.51
N HIS A 271 49.43 -9.56 55.92
CA HIS A 271 49.38 -10.82 55.17
C HIS A 271 47.95 -11.33 54.85
N TYR A 272 46.94 -10.93 55.64
CA TYR A 272 45.54 -11.34 55.44
C TYR A 272 44.72 -10.39 54.57
N LEU A 273 45.30 -9.25 54.15
CA LEU A 273 44.60 -8.23 53.37
C LEU A 273 44.02 -8.80 52.07
N TRP A 274 44.71 -9.75 51.44
CA TRP A 274 44.28 -10.34 50.17
C TRP A 274 42.96 -11.13 50.31
N PHE A 275 42.79 -11.88 51.40
CA PHE A 275 41.54 -12.62 51.65
C PHE A 275 40.37 -11.67 51.91
N GLY A 276 40.59 -10.58 52.66
CA GLY A 276 39.58 -9.55 52.88
C GLY A 276 39.18 -8.84 51.59
N LEU A 277 40.15 -8.58 50.71
CA LEU A 277 39.94 -7.96 49.40
C LEU A 277 39.05 -8.83 48.50
N ILE A 278 39.37 -10.12 48.40
CA ILE A 278 38.62 -11.09 47.58
C ILE A 278 37.19 -11.20 48.12
N ALA A 279 37.03 -11.33 49.43
CA ALA A 279 35.72 -11.37 50.08
C ALA A 279 34.91 -10.09 49.80
N TYR A 280 35.54 -8.92 49.80
CA TYR A 280 34.90 -7.65 49.47
C TYR A 280 34.40 -7.60 48.02
N VAL A 281 35.24 -7.92 47.03
CA VAL A 281 34.84 -7.93 45.61
C VAL A 281 33.72 -8.91 45.36
N PHE A 282 33.84 -10.12 45.89
CA PHE A 282 32.82 -11.14 45.72
C PHE A 282 31.52 -10.71 46.40
N GLY A 283 31.60 -10.09 47.57
CA GLY A 283 30.46 -9.52 48.29
C GLY A 283 29.74 -8.42 47.50
N VAL A 284 30.48 -7.43 47.00
CA VAL A 284 29.92 -6.31 46.21
C VAL A 284 29.33 -6.81 44.89
N THR A 285 30.03 -7.71 44.20
CA THR A 285 29.58 -8.30 42.92
C THR A 285 28.32 -9.14 43.13
N LEU A 286 28.27 -9.95 44.20
CA LEU A 286 27.09 -10.75 44.55
C LEU A 286 25.91 -9.85 44.94
N MET A 287 26.16 -8.80 45.73
CA MET A 287 25.12 -7.84 46.11
C MET A 287 24.53 -7.14 44.88
N PHE A 288 25.37 -6.72 43.93
CA PHE A 288 24.94 -6.12 42.68
C PHE A 288 24.16 -7.11 41.80
N ALA A 289 24.63 -8.35 41.67
CA ALA A 289 23.94 -9.40 40.93
C ALA A 289 22.55 -9.72 41.53
N ILE A 290 22.43 -9.79 42.86
CA ILE A 290 21.14 -9.99 43.55
C ILE A 290 20.22 -8.79 43.32
N TRP A 291 20.75 -7.56 43.42
CA TRP A 291 19.98 -6.35 43.15
C TRP A 291 19.45 -6.31 41.71
N ALA A 292 20.31 -6.63 40.73
CA ALA A 292 19.94 -6.67 39.32
C ALA A 292 18.94 -7.79 39.02
N ARG A 293 19.04 -8.94 39.69
CA ARG A 293 18.05 -10.03 39.60
C ARG A 293 16.69 -9.61 40.17
N LYS A 294 16.64 -8.97 41.34
CA LYS A 294 15.39 -8.46 41.93
C LYS A 294 14.69 -7.41 41.05
N ARG A 295 15.45 -6.66 40.27
CA ARG A 295 14.95 -5.66 39.31
C ARG A 295 14.52 -6.26 37.96
N GLY A 296 14.64 -7.58 37.77
CA GLY A 296 14.19 -8.28 36.56
C GLY A 296 15.14 -8.14 35.36
N PHE A 297 16.39 -7.71 35.56
CA PHE A 297 17.34 -7.54 34.44
C PHE A 297 17.86 -8.87 33.86
N PHE A 298 17.75 -9.97 34.61
CA PHE A 298 18.19 -11.31 34.19
C PHE A 298 17.04 -12.29 33.90
N THR A 299 15.80 -11.86 34.11
CA THR A 299 14.61 -12.64 33.72
C THR A 299 14.24 -12.20 32.32
N MET A 300 14.82 -12.86 31.31
CA MET A 300 14.22 -12.91 29.97
C MET A 300 13.06 -13.92 29.99
#